data_AF-V5BT55-F1
#
_entry.id   AF-V5BT55-F1
#
_cell.length_a   1.000
_cell.length_b   1.000
_cell.length_c   1.000
_cell.angle_alpha   90.00
_cell.angle_beta   90.00
_cell.angle_gamma   90.00
#
_symmetry.space_group_name_H-M   'P 1'
#
loop_
_entity.id
_entity.type
_entity.pdbx_description
1 polymer ?
#
loop_
_entity_poly.entity_id
_entity_poly.type
_entity_poly.pdbx_seq_one_letter_code
_entity_poly.pdbx_strand_id
1 'polypeptide(L)'
;MQKATLFSMEAIDAYVKELQSGHDRTSTAPPLTVENILCRIYARFYSKEGQPPLPDGLPFSLKQVPSLASTAVLQSRITAMIQSAVATRPVVTLYELEAEVCLTENVEMYAELGLGCSLAALPCVRHLFGVSVGTNTAPVTSTEFMHFLLFDTNAQALLSGGGDAGDAVRAFACCYKGGKYTSMQLGIHIQHFPWLLRFVRQEVGRTSTFFSDLLNENAWCYKRNKVIYERVMQSLHTAMMSHKNYAEEPPREVKFVVHASQEEAIGDGLSA
;
A
#
# COMPACT_ATOMS: atom_id res chain seq x y z
N MET A 1 -36.30 13.20 45.33
CA MET A 1 -36.44 12.04 44.42
C MET A 1 -36.77 12.58 43.04
N GLN A 2 -35.78 12.73 42.16
CA GLN A 2 -36.00 13.24 40.79
C GLN A 2 -36.65 12.14 39.96
N LYS A 3 -37.81 12.43 39.35
CA LYS A 3 -38.41 11.60 38.30
C LYS A 3 -37.43 11.52 37.14
N ALA A 4 -36.66 10.43 37.08
CA ALA A 4 -36.04 10.01 35.83
C ALA A 4 -37.18 9.56 34.92
N THR A 5 -37.48 10.34 33.90
CA THR A 5 -38.35 9.93 32.81
C THR A 5 -37.70 8.69 32.20
N LEU A 6 -38.22 7.50 32.51
CA LEU A 6 -37.82 6.26 31.87
C LEU A 6 -38.35 6.33 30.44
N PHE A 7 -37.53 6.84 29.52
CA PHE A 7 -37.85 6.81 28.10
C PHE A 7 -37.89 5.34 27.65
N SER A 8 -38.92 4.96 26.88
CA SER A 8 -39.03 3.61 26.34
C SER A 8 -37.86 3.34 25.38
N MET A 9 -37.23 2.18 25.51
CA MET A 9 -36.16 1.75 24.59
C MET A 9 -36.65 1.68 23.14
N GLU A 10 -37.95 1.44 22.93
CA GLU A 10 -38.59 1.47 21.62
C GLU A 10 -38.54 2.86 20.97
N ALA A 11 -38.68 3.92 21.78
CA ALA A 11 -38.60 5.29 21.28
C ALA A 11 -37.17 5.69 20.89
N ILE A 12 -36.17 5.18 21.63
CA ILE A 12 -34.76 5.35 21.29
C ILE A 12 -34.43 4.58 20.00
N ASP A 13 -34.89 3.34 19.86
CA ASP A 13 -34.68 2.53 18.65
C ASP A 13 -35.35 3.14 17.42
N ALA A 14 -36.59 3.65 17.55
CA ALA A 14 -37.27 4.37 16.47
C ALA A 14 -36.50 5.62 16.03
N TYR A 15 -35.92 6.37 16.96
CA TYR A 15 -35.08 7.52 16.62
C TYR A 15 -33.79 7.12 15.89
N VAL A 16 -33.14 6.03 16.31
CA VAL A 16 -31.94 5.54 15.60
C VAL A 16 -32.28 5.14 14.17
N LYS A 17 -33.42 4.48 13.95
CA LYS A 17 -33.92 4.16 12.60
C LYS A 17 -34.18 5.41 11.78
N GLU A 18 -34.79 6.43 12.38
CA GLU A 18 -35.01 7.74 11.73
C GLU A 18 -33.67 8.34 11.27
N LEU A 19 -32.66 8.36 12.15
CA LEU A 19 -31.31 8.85 11.83
C LEU A 19 -30.64 8.06 10.70
N GLN A 20 -30.83 6.74 10.66
CA GLN A 20 -30.29 5.87 9.61
C GLN A 20 -31.02 6.07 8.28
N SER A 21 -32.33 6.25 8.30
CA SER A 21 -33.17 6.42 7.10
C SER A 21 -33.08 7.82 6.47
N GLY A 22 -32.89 8.85 7.29
CA GLY A 22 -32.81 10.25 6.84
C GLY A 22 -31.39 10.71 6.49
N HIS A 23 -30.42 9.79 6.45
CA HIS A 23 -29.03 10.14 6.20
C HIS A 23 -28.77 10.34 4.71
N ASP A 24 -28.71 11.61 4.29
CA ASP A 24 -28.13 11.97 3.00
C ASP A 24 -26.68 11.48 2.96
N ARG A 25 -26.38 10.58 2.03
CA ARG A 25 -25.06 9.96 1.82
C ARG A 25 -24.00 10.95 1.27
N THR A 26 -24.15 12.23 1.58
CA THR A 26 -23.30 13.33 1.13
C THR A 26 -22.16 13.58 2.13
N SER A 27 -21.02 14.06 1.62
CA SER A 27 -19.78 14.32 2.39
C SER A 27 -19.96 15.21 3.64
N THR A 28 -21.02 16.01 3.68
CA THR A 28 -21.29 16.96 4.76
C THR A 28 -22.13 16.42 5.92
N ALA A 29 -22.73 15.23 5.79
CA ALA A 29 -23.54 14.65 6.86
C ALA A 29 -22.63 14.04 7.96
N PRO A 30 -22.93 14.25 9.26
CA PRO A 30 -22.12 13.68 10.33
C PRO A 30 -22.17 12.15 10.29
N PRO A 31 -21.02 11.45 10.36
CA PRO A 31 -20.99 10.01 10.18
C PRO A 31 -21.81 9.30 11.27
N LEU A 32 -22.60 8.28 10.92
CA LEU A 32 -23.42 7.54 11.88
C LEU A 32 -22.59 6.46 12.59
N THR A 33 -21.45 6.85 13.17
CA THR A 33 -20.70 5.98 14.07
C THR A 33 -21.47 5.81 15.38
N VAL A 34 -21.17 4.74 16.12
CA VAL A 34 -21.77 4.47 17.44
C VAL A 34 -21.62 5.68 18.36
N GLU A 35 -20.45 6.32 18.38
CA GLU A 35 -20.17 7.50 19.21
C GLU A 35 -21.09 8.67 18.83
N ASN A 36 -21.27 8.94 17.54
CA ASN A 36 -22.12 10.02 17.07
C ASN A 36 -23.61 9.74 17.29
N ILE A 37 -24.05 8.50 17.11
CA ILE A 37 -25.43 8.10 17.41
C ILE A 37 -25.69 8.25 18.91
N LEU A 38 -24.76 7.79 19.76
CA LEU A 38 -24.85 7.96 21.21
C LEU A 38 -24.95 9.43 21.59
N CYS A 39 -24.05 10.29 21.09
CA CYS A 39 -24.12 11.74 21.33
C CYS A 39 -25.49 12.33 20.98
N ARG A 40 -26.10 11.91 19.86
CA ARG A 40 -27.44 12.36 19.46
C ARG A 40 -28.54 11.82 20.38
N ILE A 41 -28.46 10.55 20.79
CA ILE A 41 -29.41 9.97 21.77
C ILE A 41 -29.32 10.73 23.10
N TYR A 42 -28.11 10.99 23.59
CA TYR A 42 -27.90 11.77 24.82
C TYR A 42 -28.48 13.16 24.70
N ALA A 43 -28.16 13.88 23.63
CA ALA A 43 -28.67 15.22 23.39
C ALA A 43 -30.21 15.27 23.36
N ARG A 44 -30.87 14.24 22.80
CA ARG A 44 -32.34 14.20 22.66
C ARG A 44 -33.07 13.72 23.91
N PHE A 45 -32.54 12.71 24.61
CA PHE A 45 -33.26 12.00 25.67
C PHE A 45 -32.70 12.26 27.08
N TYR A 46 -31.45 12.65 27.22
CA TYR A 46 -30.77 12.69 28.53
C TYR A 46 -30.13 14.04 28.86
N SER A 47 -29.97 14.94 27.90
CA SER A 47 -29.40 16.27 28.13
C SER A 47 -30.24 17.06 29.13
N LYS A 48 -29.67 17.33 30.30
CA LYS A 48 -30.02 18.45 31.17
C LYS A 48 -28.92 19.51 31.01
N GLU A 49 -29.29 20.78 31.01
CA GLU A 49 -28.32 21.89 30.85
C GLU A 49 -27.11 21.70 31.79
N GLY A 50 -25.90 21.67 31.23
CA GLY A 50 -24.65 21.64 31.98
C GLY A 50 -24.02 20.26 32.27
N GLN A 51 -24.58 19.13 31.80
CA GLN A 51 -23.91 17.83 31.90
C GLN A 51 -22.96 17.55 30.72
N PRO A 52 -21.83 16.83 30.94
CA PRO A 52 -20.95 16.41 29.87
C PRO A 52 -21.70 15.54 28.84
N PRO A 53 -21.34 15.63 27.55
CA PRO A 53 -22.09 15.00 26.45
C PRO A 53 -22.14 13.47 26.54
N LEU A 54 -21.18 12.85 27.23
CA LEU A 54 -21.26 11.46 27.68
C LEU A 54 -21.01 11.40 29.21
N PRO A 55 -21.92 10.81 30.01
CA PRO A 55 -21.66 10.48 31.41
C PRO A 55 -20.66 9.31 31.54
N ASP A 56 -20.13 9.11 32.75
CA ASP A 56 -19.15 8.06 33.10
C ASP A 56 -19.63 6.61 32.83
N GLY A 57 -20.89 6.42 32.41
CA GLY A 57 -21.44 5.14 31.98
C GLY A 57 -22.70 5.31 31.15
N LEU A 58 -22.94 4.38 30.21
CA LEU A 58 -24.14 4.38 29.38
C LEU A 58 -25.40 4.12 30.25
N PRO A 59 -26.48 4.91 30.13
CA PRO A 59 -27.73 4.71 30.87
C PRO A 59 -28.50 3.46 30.41
N PHE A 60 -28.04 2.82 29.33
CA PHE A 60 -28.57 1.58 28.78
C PHE A 60 -27.45 0.75 28.15
N SER A 61 -27.65 -0.56 28.04
CA SER A 61 -26.77 -1.43 27.26
C SER A 61 -27.06 -1.28 25.77
N LEU A 62 -26.03 -1.26 24.93
CA LEU A 62 -26.19 -1.23 23.45
C LEU A 62 -27.16 -2.31 22.95
N LYS A 63 -27.18 -3.48 23.60
CA LYS A 63 -28.08 -4.61 23.26
C LYS A 63 -29.56 -4.28 23.43
N GLN A 64 -29.91 -3.28 24.24
CA GLN A 64 -31.30 -2.87 24.47
C GLN A 64 -31.88 -2.04 23.32
N VAL A 65 -31.03 -1.55 22.41
CA VAL A 65 -31.42 -0.76 21.23
C VAL A 65 -30.95 -1.52 19.97
N PRO A 66 -31.80 -2.37 19.37
CA PRO A 66 -31.41 -3.26 18.28
C PRO A 66 -30.72 -2.56 17.10
N SER A 67 -31.20 -1.38 16.70
CA SER A 67 -30.65 -0.63 15.56
C SER A 67 -29.28 -0.02 15.86
N LEU A 68 -28.99 0.28 17.14
CA LEU A 68 -27.67 0.71 17.58
C LEU A 68 -26.73 -0.48 17.74
N ALA A 69 -27.24 -1.61 18.23
CA ALA A 69 -26.47 -2.85 18.35
C ALA A 69 -25.98 -3.34 16.99
N SER A 70 -26.81 -3.28 15.94
CA SER A 70 -26.41 -3.65 14.58
C SER A 70 -25.30 -2.74 14.03
N THR A 71 -25.40 -1.42 14.22
CA THR A 71 -24.34 -0.48 13.85
C THR A 71 -23.04 -0.75 14.63
N ALA A 72 -23.15 -1.06 15.93
CA ALA A 72 -21.98 -1.39 16.74
C ALA A 72 -21.28 -2.68 16.30
N VAL A 73 -22.05 -3.71 15.92
CA VAL A 73 -21.48 -4.95 15.36
C VAL A 73 -20.76 -4.67 14.04
N LEU A 74 -21.36 -3.89 13.14
CA LEU A 74 -20.73 -3.50 11.88
C LEU A 74 -19.43 -2.71 12.10
N GLN A 75 -19.48 -1.63 12.91
CA GLN A 75 -18.32 -0.80 13.22
C GLN A 75 -17.21 -1.62 13.92
N SER A 76 -17.57 -2.55 14.81
CA SER A 76 -16.60 -3.43 15.48
C SER A 76 -15.93 -4.38 14.50
N ARG A 77 -16.67 -4.98 13.56
CA ARG A 77 -16.11 -5.89 12.53
C ARG A 77 -15.14 -5.16 11.62
N ILE A 78 -15.51 -3.97 11.13
CA ILE A 78 -14.66 -3.13 10.30
C ILE A 78 -13.41 -2.69 11.08
N THR A 79 -13.58 -2.27 12.35
CA THR A 79 -12.43 -1.90 13.20
C THR A 79 -11.46 -3.07 13.40
N ALA A 80 -11.97 -4.29 13.60
CA ALA A 80 -11.13 -5.47 13.73
C ALA A 80 -10.36 -5.78 12.44
N MET A 81 -10.99 -5.63 11.27
CA MET A 81 -10.34 -5.78 9.97
C MET A 81 -9.19 -4.77 9.80
N ILE A 82 -9.44 -3.49 10.12
CA ILE A 82 -8.45 -2.41 10.05
C ILE A 82 -7.27 -2.70 10.97
N GLN A 83 -7.54 -3.05 12.23
CA GLN A 83 -6.52 -3.38 13.21
C GLN A 83 -5.69 -4.59 12.77
N SER A 84 -6.34 -5.62 12.23
CA SER A 84 -5.66 -6.80 11.69
C SER A 84 -4.75 -6.44 10.51
N ALA A 85 -5.23 -5.65 9.56
CA ALA A 85 -4.45 -5.22 8.41
C ALA A 85 -3.21 -4.42 8.84
N VAL A 86 -3.40 -3.43 9.72
CA VAL A 86 -2.33 -2.59 10.26
C VAL A 86 -1.32 -3.40 11.09
N ALA A 87 -1.76 -4.44 11.79
CA ALA A 87 -0.87 -5.26 12.61
C ALA A 87 -0.11 -6.35 11.83
N THR A 88 -0.51 -6.67 10.59
CA THR A 88 0.05 -7.80 9.83
C THR A 88 0.77 -7.40 8.57
N ARG A 89 0.45 -6.23 8.00
CA ARG A 89 1.02 -5.76 6.72
C ARG A 89 2.06 -4.67 6.98
N PRO A 90 3.23 -4.72 6.30
CA PRO A 90 4.30 -3.74 6.52
C PRO A 90 3.89 -2.32 6.09
N VAL A 91 3.11 -2.22 5.02
CA VAL A 91 2.54 -1.00 4.47
C VAL A 91 1.05 -1.24 4.24
N VAL A 92 0.21 -0.31 4.69
CA VAL A 92 -1.23 -0.31 4.46
C VAL A 92 -1.61 1.05 3.92
N THR A 93 -2.39 1.09 2.84
CA THR A 93 -3.00 2.34 2.37
C THR A 93 -4.47 2.37 2.72
N LEU A 94 -4.97 3.56 3.02
CA LEU A 94 -6.38 3.78 3.34
C LEU A 94 -7.28 3.43 2.15
N TYR A 95 -6.80 3.66 0.92
CA TYR A 95 -7.50 3.32 -0.31
C TYR A 95 -7.71 1.81 -0.48
N GLU A 96 -6.66 1.00 -0.33
CA GLU A 96 -6.77 -0.46 -0.42
C GLU A 96 -7.64 -1.02 0.70
N LEU A 97 -7.52 -0.46 1.91
CA LEU A 97 -8.30 -0.88 3.05
C LEU A 97 -9.79 -0.57 2.90
N GLU A 98 -10.14 0.60 2.32
CA GLU A 98 -11.52 0.94 2.03
C GLU A 98 -12.12 0.01 0.97
N ALA A 99 -11.36 -0.29 -0.08
CA ALA A 99 -11.77 -1.26 -1.11
C ALA A 99 -11.98 -2.67 -0.53
N GLU A 100 -11.11 -3.13 0.38
CA GLU A 100 -11.23 -4.42 1.05
C GLU A 100 -12.46 -4.49 1.97
N VAL A 101 -12.74 -3.42 2.70
CA VAL A 101 -13.96 -3.31 3.52
C VAL A 101 -15.20 -3.37 2.63
N CYS A 102 -15.25 -2.60 1.55
CA CYS A 102 -16.37 -2.62 0.61
C CYS A 102 -16.61 -4.01 0.02
N LEU A 103 -15.53 -4.67 -0.41
CA LEU A 103 -15.60 -6.03 -0.95
C LEU A 103 -16.08 -7.05 0.08
N THR A 104 -15.62 -6.95 1.32
CA THR A 104 -16.01 -7.89 2.38
C THR A 104 -17.46 -7.70 2.82
N GLU A 105 -17.93 -6.46 2.86
CA GLU A 105 -19.32 -6.12 3.21
C GLU A 105 -20.27 -6.19 1.99
N ASN A 106 -19.74 -6.55 0.81
CA ASN A 106 -20.48 -6.67 -0.45
C ASN A 106 -21.27 -5.41 -0.82
N VAL A 107 -20.61 -4.26 -0.74
CA VAL A 107 -21.11 -2.93 -1.12
C VAL A 107 -20.22 -2.31 -2.19
N GLU A 108 -20.78 -1.47 -3.07
CA GLU A 108 -19.99 -0.80 -4.11
C GLU A 108 -19.20 0.37 -3.54
N MET A 109 -19.80 1.12 -2.61
CA MET A 109 -19.20 2.28 -1.97
C MET A 109 -19.29 2.22 -0.45
N TYR A 110 -18.25 2.70 0.24
CA TYR A 110 -18.20 2.73 1.71
C TYR A 110 -19.38 3.51 2.32
N ALA A 111 -19.84 4.56 1.63
CA ALA A 111 -20.99 5.37 2.04
C ALA A 111 -22.29 4.56 2.22
N GLU A 112 -22.41 3.38 1.59
CA GLU A 112 -23.57 2.50 1.73
C GLU A 112 -23.66 1.86 3.12
N LEU A 113 -22.53 1.73 3.82
CA LEU A 113 -22.46 1.19 5.18
C LEU A 113 -23.06 2.14 6.23
N GLY A 114 -23.28 3.41 5.85
CA GLY A 114 -23.83 4.44 6.75
C GLY A 114 -22.87 4.96 7.81
N LEU A 115 -21.64 4.42 7.91
CA LEU A 115 -20.63 4.85 8.89
C LEU A 115 -19.91 6.16 8.51
N GLY A 116 -20.29 6.79 7.41
CA GLY A 116 -19.67 7.98 6.82
C GLY A 116 -19.30 7.76 5.35
N CYS A 117 -18.76 8.79 4.69
CA CYS A 117 -18.41 8.72 3.27
C CYS A 117 -17.08 8.00 2.97
N SER A 118 -16.22 7.84 3.98
CA SER A 118 -14.94 7.14 3.87
C SER A 118 -14.56 6.56 5.23
N LEU A 119 -13.65 5.59 5.24
CA LEU A 119 -13.01 5.06 6.45
C LEU A 119 -12.43 6.15 7.36
N ALA A 120 -12.04 7.31 6.81
CA ALA A 120 -11.57 8.46 7.59
C ALA A 120 -12.60 9.00 8.61
N ALA A 121 -13.88 8.60 8.51
CA ALA A 121 -14.90 8.89 9.50
C ALA A 121 -14.65 8.15 10.84
N LEU A 122 -13.98 7.00 10.82
CA LEU A 122 -13.76 6.19 12.01
C LEU A 122 -12.63 6.79 12.88
N PRO A 123 -12.82 6.95 14.20
CA PRO A 123 -11.78 7.48 15.09
C PRO A 123 -10.46 6.69 15.05
N CYS A 124 -10.52 5.36 14.97
CA CYS A 124 -9.35 4.50 14.89
C CYS A 124 -8.52 4.77 13.64
N VAL A 125 -9.18 4.97 12.49
CA VAL A 125 -8.52 5.27 11.21
C VAL A 125 -7.82 6.62 11.27
N ARG A 126 -8.49 7.65 11.80
CA ARG A 126 -7.87 8.97 11.95
C ARG A 126 -6.60 8.92 12.78
N HIS A 127 -6.60 8.14 13.86
CA HIS A 127 -5.43 7.97 14.70
C HIS A 127 -4.31 7.18 13.99
N LEU A 128 -4.64 6.07 13.34
CA LEU A 128 -3.67 5.19 12.69
C LEU A 128 -3.01 5.82 11.45
N PHE A 129 -3.78 6.58 10.66
CA PHE A 129 -3.35 7.13 9.37
C PHE A 129 -3.07 8.63 9.40
N GLY A 130 -3.36 9.33 10.50
CA GLY A 130 -3.16 10.78 10.63
C GLY A 130 -4.05 11.61 9.70
N VAL A 131 -5.21 11.06 9.28
CA VAL A 131 -6.16 11.71 8.37
C VAL A 131 -7.27 12.43 9.13
N SER A 132 -7.85 13.46 8.52
CA SER A 132 -9.03 14.17 9.04
C SER A 132 -10.31 13.74 8.33
N VAL A 133 -11.45 14.00 8.97
CA VAL A 133 -12.77 13.73 8.37
C VAL A 133 -12.92 14.57 7.10
N GLY A 134 -13.31 13.95 5.99
CA GLY A 134 -13.47 14.63 4.69
C GLY A 134 -12.17 14.78 3.88
N THR A 135 -11.05 14.19 4.35
CA THR A 135 -9.84 14.10 3.53
C THR A 135 -10.14 13.27 2.28
N ASN A 136 -9.88 13.83 1.09
CA ASN A 136 -9.98 13.08 -0.15
C ASN A 136 -8.76 12.16 -0.29
N THR A 137 -8.96 10.87 -0.06
CA THR A 137 -7.90 9.85 -0.10
C THR A 137 -7.42 9.63 -1.53
N ALA A 138 -6.11 9.64 -1.72
CA ALA A 138 -5.48 9.31 -2.99
C ALA A 138 -5.64 7.81 -3.28
N PRO A 139 -5.86 7.40 -4.54
CA PRO A 139 -5.95 5.99 -4.90
C PRO A 139 -4.55 5.37 -5.02
N VAL A 140 -3.82 5.35 -3.89
CA VAL A 140 -2.47 4.78 -3.77
C VAL A 140 -2.54 3.37 -3.24
N THR A 141 -1.73 2.50 -3.83
CA THR A 141 -1.56 1.11 -3.40
C THR A 141 -0.27 0.92 -2.60
N SER A 142 -0.26 -0.08 -1.71
CA SER A 142 0.94 -0.48 -0.98
C SER A 142 2.05 -0.93 -1.93
N THR A 143 1.68 -1.52 -3.07
CA THR A 143 2.62 -1.94 -4.12
C THR A 143 3.31 -0.76 -4.80
N GLU A 144 2.58 0.31 -5.13
CA GLU A 144 3.17 1.55 -5.67
C GLU A 144 4.17 2.18 -4.68
N PHE A 145 3.81 2.22 -3.40
CA PHE A 145 4.71 2.75 -2.36
C PHE A 145 5.95 1.87 -2.17
N MET A 146 5.79 0.54 -2.16
CA MET A 146 6.91 -0.39 -2.07
C MET A 146 7.82 -0.32 -3.30
N HIS A 147 7.25 -0.17 -4.49
CA HIS A 147 8.00 0.02 -5.72
C HIS A 147 8.83 1.31 -5.67
N PHE A 148 8.26 2.40 -5.17
CA PHE A 148 9.01 3.62 -4.91
C PHE A 148 10.18 3.37 -3.96
N LEU A 149 9.93 2.72 -2.82
CA LEU A 149 10.99 2.44 -1.84
C LEU A 149 12.14 1.60 -2.43
N LEU A 150 11.84 0.65 -3.31
CA LEU A 150 12.84 -0.27 -3.87
C LEU A 150 13.63 0.31 -5.04
N PHE A 151 13.00 1.13 -5.89
CA PHE A 151 13.54 1.45 -7.21
C PHE A 151 13.72 2.95 -7.49
N ASP A 152 13.09 3.83 -6.71
CA ASP A 152 13.17 5.26 -6.97
C ASP A 152 14.46 5.87 -6.40
N THR A 153 15.13 6.72 -7.19
CA THR A 153 16.37 7.38 -6.77
C THR A 153 16.15 8.36 -5.62
N ASN A 154 14.96 8.98 -5.50
CA ASN A 154 14.61 9.83 -4.36
C ASN A 154 14.44 8.99 -3.10
N ALA A 155 13.96 7.75 -3.21
CA ALA A 155 13.93 6.82 -2.09
C ALA A 155 15.34 6.39 -1.68
N GLN A 156 16.29 6.24 -2.61
CA GLN A 156 17.67 5.84 -2.28
C GLN A 156 18.36 6.80 -1.31
N ALA A 157 18.14 8.12 -1.44
CA ALA A 157 18.67 9.10 -0.49
C ALA A 157 18.16 8.84 0.94
N LEU A 158 16.87 8.50 1.06
CA LEU A 158 16.23 8.14 2.31
C LEU A 158 16.68 6.76 2.84
N LEU A 159 16.85 5.77 1.95
CA LEU A 159 17.41 4.47 2.29
C LEU A 159 18.87 4.58 2.76
N SER A 160 19.64 5.54 2.26
CA SER A 160 21.03 5.75 2.67
C SER A 160 21.11 6.51 4.01
N GLY A 161 20.12 7.33 4.31
CA GLY A 161 20.04 8.18 5.50
C GLY A 161 19.31 7.55 6.69
N GLY A 162 19.20 8.30 7.79
CA GLY A 162 18.44 7.90 8.99
C GLY A 162 16.99 8.39 9.00
N GLY A 163 16.35 8.53 7.82
CA GLY A 163 15.02 9.11 7.69
C GLY A 163 13.93 8.34 8.45
N ASP A 164 12.81 9.00 8.73
CA ASP A 164 11.65 8.38 9.38
C ASP A 164 10.53 8.01 8.40
N ALA A 165 9.46 7.39 8.92
CA ALA A 165 8.30 7.01 8.12
C ALA A 165 7.64 8.21 7.43
N GLY A 166 7.62 9.37 8.11
CA GLY A 166 7.07 10.60 7.58
C GLY A 166 7.90 11.14 6.42
N ASP A 167 9.22 11.06 6.49
CA ASP A 167 10.13 11.43 5.39
C ASP A 167 9.86 10.57 4.15
N ALA A 168 9.67 9.26 4.32
CA ALA A 168 9.38 8.35 3.22
C ALA A 168 8.05 8.68 2.53
N VAL A 169 7.00 8.94 3.32
CA VAL A 169 5.69 9.32 2.79
C VAL A 169 5.73 10.70 2.14
N ARG A 170 6.48 11.67 2.69
CA ARG A 170 6.67 12.99 2.07
C ARG A 170 7.40 12.90 0.74
N ALA A 171 8.50 12.14 0.69
CA ALA A 171 9.26 11.94 -0.54
C ALA A 171 8.39 11.27 -1.63
N PHE A 172 7.61 10.27 -1.25
CA PHE A 172 6.66 9.63 -2.16
C PHE A 172 5.55 10.59 -2.61
N ALA A 173 5.01 11.43 -1.72
CA ALA A 173 4.00 12.42 -2.08
C ALA A 173 4.50 13.39 -3.17
N CYS A 174 5.77 13.81 -3.12
CA CYS A 174 6.36 14.69 -4.12
C CYS A 174 6.43 14.08 -5.52
N CYS A 175 6.65 12.76 -5.64
CA CYS A 175 6.74 12.10 -6.94
C CYS A 175 5.39 11.52 -7.41
N TYR A 176 4.51 11.12 -6.48
CA TYR A 176 3.25 10.46 -6.80
C TYR A 176 2.31 11.40 -7.55
N LYS A 177 1.95 11.02 -8.78
CA LYS A 177 1.08 11.79 -9.69
C LYS A 177 1.48 13.27 -9.80
N GLY A 178 2.78 13.54 -9.83
CA GLY A 178 3.34 14.88 -9.98
C GLY A 178 3.16 15.80 -8.77
N GLY A 179 3.08 15.25 -7.55
CA GLY A 179 2.95 16.06 -6.34
C GLY A 179 1.53 16.54 -6.06
N LYS A 180 0.52 15.94 -6.71
CA LYS A 180 -0.88 16.37 -6.59
C LYS A 180 -1.46 16.16 -5.18
N TYR A 181 -0.94 15.18 -4.44
CA TYR A 181 -1.50 14.75 -3.16
C TYR A 181 -0.54 15.10 -2.01
N THR A 182 -1.09 15.50 -0.87
CA THR A 182 -0.31 15.69 0.35
C THR A 182 -0.03 14.35 1.04
N SER A 183 0.96 14.31 1.93
CA SER A 183 1.27 13.11 2.72
C SER A 183 0.06 12.57 3.49
N MET A 184 -0.81 13.45 4.00
CA MET A 184 -2.07 13.07 4.66
C MET A 184 -3.06 12.44 3.68
N GLN A 185 -3.20 13.00 2.48
CA GLN A 185 -4.12 12.48 1.47
C GLN A 185 -3.72 11.10 0.95
N LEU A 186 -2.43 10.75 1.00
CA LEU A 186 -1.99 9.40 0.63
C LEU A 186 -2.51 8.33 1.60
N GLY A 187 -2.80 8.68 2.86
CA GLY A 187 -3.34 7.74 3.84
C GLY A 187 -2.49 6.47 3.97
N ILE A 188 -1.17 6.61 4.06
CA ILE A 188 -0.23 5.48 4.19
C ILE A 188 0.10 5.27 5.66
N HIS A 189 -0.14 4.05 6.14
CA HIS A 189 0.33 3.58 7.44
C HIS A 189 1.49 2.61 7.26
N ILE A 190 2.53 2.79 8.07
CA ILE A 190 3.69 1.90 8.12
C ILE A 190 3.83 1.36 9.54
N GLN A 191 3.69 0.06 9.70
CA GLN A 191 3.65 -0.57 11.03
C GLN A 191 4.98 -0.43 11.78
N HIS A 192 6.09 -0.81 11.13
CA HIS A 192 7.42 -0.78 11.76
C HIS A 192 8.47 -0.30 10.75
N PHE A 193 8.51 1.00 10.53
CA PHE A 193 9.37 1.61 9.51
C PHE A 193 10.86 1.23 9.61
N PRO A 194 11.51 1.18 10.80
CA PRO A 194 12.90 0.75 10.89
C PRO A 194 13.15 -0.69 10.38
N TRP A 195 12.16 -1.57 10.55
CA TRP A 195 12.26 -2.97 10.11
C TRP A 195 12.06 -3.05 8.59
N LEU A 196 11.04 -2.35 8.07
CA LEU A 196 10.82 -2.21 6.64
C LEU A 196 12.06 -1.63 5.94
N LEU A 197 12.64 -0.56 6.50
CA LEU A 197 13.82 0.09 5.95
C LEU A 197 15.02 -0.86 5.89
N ARG A 198 15.24 -1.65 6.95
CA ARG A 198 16.29 -2.67 6.99
C ARG A 198 16.07 -3.73 5.90
N PHE A 199 14.84 -4.21 5.74
CA PHE A 199 14.49 -5.18 4.72
C PHE A 199 14.74 -4.62 3.31
N VAL A 200 14.25 -3.42 3.03
CA VAL A 200 14.45 -2.75 1.73
C VAL A 200 15.93 -2.54 1.43
N ARG A 201 16.73 -2.09 2.41
CA ARG A 201 18.20 -1.98 2.25
C ARG A 201 18.87 -3.29 1.91
N GLN A 202 18.47 -4.37 2.57
CA GLN A 202 19.02 -5.70 2.33
C GLN A 202 18.71 -6.17 0.91
N GLU A 203 17.48 -5.97 0.44
CA GLU A 203 17.06 -6.35 -0.92
C GLU A 203 17.73 -5.48 -2.00
N VAL A 204 17.82 -4.16 -1.80
CA VAL A 204 18.55 -3.26 -2.70
C VAL A 204 20.04 -3.62 -2.73
N GLY A 205 20.64 -3.91 -1.58
CA GLY A 205 22.03 -4.35 -1.47
C GLY A 205 22.27 -5.67 -2.21
N ARG A 206 21.45 -6.70 -1.98
CA ARG A 206 21.52 -8.00 -2.66
C ARG A 206 21.38 -7.89 -4.17
N THR A 207 20.44 -7.07 -4.62
CA THR A 207 20.21 -6.84 -6.05
C THR A 207 21.43 -6.15 -6.66
N SER A 208 21.97 -5.12 -5.99
CA SER A 208 23.17 -4.42 -6.45
C SER A 208 24.40 -5.33 -6.48
N THR A 209 24.61 -6.18 -5.47
CA THR A 209 25.75 -7.13 -5.46
C THR A 209 25.63 -8.15 -6.58
N PHE A 210 24.43 -8.72 -6.78
CA PHE A 210 24.17 -9.68 -7.86
C PHE A 210 24.51 -9.09 -9.24
N PHE A 211 24.05 -7.88 -9.54
CA PHE A 211 24.39 -7.24 -10.81
C PHE A 211 25.87 -6.89 -10.92
N SER A 212 26.53 -6.52 -9.81
CA SER A 212 27.97 -6.28 -9.81
C SER A 212 28.75 -7.57 -10.11
N ASP A 213 28.34 -8.69 -9.52
CA ASP A 213 28.96 -9.99 -9.72
C ASP A 213 28.76 -10.45 -11.16
N LEU A 214 27.54 -10.35 -11.68
CA LEU A 214 27.22 -10.66 -13.08
C LEU A 214 28.03 -9.80 -14.07
N LEU A 215 28.20 -8.50 -13.79
CA LEU A 215 29.03 -7.61 -14.61
C LEU A 215 30.51 -7.99 -14.53
N ASN A 216 31.00 -8.32 -13.35
CA ASN A 216 32.39 -8.74 -13.13
C ASN A 216 32.68 -10.07 -13.82
N GLU A 217 31.80 -11.06 -13.69
CA GLU A 217 31.88 -12.35 -14.39
C GLU A 217 31.87 -12.17 -15.91
N ASN A 218 30.97 -11.35 -16.44
CA ASN A 218 30.92 -11.07 -17.87
C ASN A 218 32.18 -10.34 -18.36
N ALA A 219 32.67 -9.36 -17.60
CA ALA A 219 33.91 -8.65 -17.92
C ALA A 219 35.13 -9.58 -17.86
N TRP A 220 35.15 -10.51 -16.91
CA TRP A 220 36.18 -11.55 -16.79
C TRP A 220 36.13 -12.53 -17.97
N CYS A 221 34.95 -13.06 -18.30
CA CYS A 221 34.73 -13.91 -19.47
C CYS A 221 35.17 -13.22 -20.77
N TYR A 222 34.80 -11.94 -20.94
CA TYR A 222 35.22 -11.14 -22.08
C TYR A 222 36.74 -10.99 -22.15
N LYS A 223 37.41 -10.63 -21.05
CA LYS A 223 38.87 -10.50 -21.02
C LYS A 223 39.58 -11.82 -21.31
N ARG A 224 39.13 -12.92 -20.68
CA ARG A 224 39.70 -14.27 -20.87
C ARG A 224 39.57 -14.72 -22.32
N ASN A 225 38.38 -14.58 -22.88
CA ASN A 225 38.06 -15.09 -24.20
C ASN A 225 38.33 -14.07 -25.33
N LYS A 226 38.88 -12.89 -25.01
CA LYS A 226 39.07 -11.78 -25.96
C LYS A 226 39.77 -12.24 -27.24
N VAL A 227 40.86 -12.98 -27.10
CA VAL A 227 41.68 -13.44 -28.22
C VAL A 227 40.91 -14.45 -29.10
N ILE A 228 40.09 -15.30 -28.48
CA ILE A 228 39.22 -16.24 -29.21
C ILE A 228 38.11 -15.48 -29.92
N TYR A 229 37.45 -14.53 -29.24
CA TYR A 229 36.41 -13.70 -29.84
C TYR A 229 36.94 -12.89 -31.03
N GLU A 230 38.14 -12.33 -30.93
CA GLU A 230 38.81 -11.65 -32.04
C GLU A 230 39.10 -12.63 -33.19
N ARG A 231 39.60 -13.84 -32.92
CA ARG A 231 39.82 -14.88 -33.95
C ARG A 231 38.52 -15.33 -34.62
N VAL A 232 37.45 -15.54 -33.85
CA VAL A 232 36.12 -15.89 -34.36
C VAL A 232 35.61 -14.78 -35.26
N MET A 233 35.68 -13.52 -34.81
CA MET A 233 35.20 -12.37 -35.57
C MET A 233 36.01 -12.16 -36.85
N GLN A 234 37.34 -12.29 -36.78
CA GLN A 234 38.21 -12.22 -37.96
C GLN A 234 37.90 -13.33 -38.96
N SER A 235 37.80 -14.59 -38.50
CA SER A 235 37.50 -15.75 -39.35
C SER A 235 36.12 -15.60 -40.02
N LEU A 236 35.11 -15.17 -39.26
CA LEU A 236 33.77 -14.87 -39.77
C LEU A 236 33.80 -13.73 -40.79
N HIS A 237 34.48 -12.63 -40.47
CA HIS A 237 34.59 -11.47 -41.37
C HIS A 237 35.30 -11.85 -42.68
N THR A 238 36.40 -12.59 -42.62
CA THR A 238 37.11 -13.10 -43.80
C THR A 238 36.22 -14.01 -44.63
N ALA A 239 35.47 -14.93 -44.00
CA ALA A 239 34.53 -15.82 -44.68
C ALA A 239 33.39 -15.04 -45.36
N MET A 240 32.84 -14.01 -44.72
CA MET A 240 31.81 -13.14 -45.30
C MET A 240 32.34 -12.29 -46.46
N MET A 241 33.56 -11.74 -46.34
CA MET A 241 34.16 -10.91 -47.39
C MET A 241 34.57 -11.72 -48.62
N SER A 242 35.04 -12.96 -48.43
CA SER A 242 35.31 -13.88 -49.54
C SER A 242 34.03 -14.38 -50.22
N HIS A 243 32.90 -14.40 -49.51
CA HIS A 243 31.57 -14.69 -50.08
C HIS A 243 31.02 -13.56 -50.98
N LYS A 244 31.44 -12.30 -50.78
CA LYS A 244 31.02 -11.16 -51.61
C LYS A 244 31.59 -11.18 -53.05
N ASN A 245 32.61 -11.98 -53.32
CA ASN A 245 33.25 -12.05 -54.64
C ASN A 245 32.54 -12.98 -55.64
N TYR A 246 31.46 -13.66 -55.23
CA TYR A 246 30.66 -14.54 -56.08
C TYR A 246 29.18 -14.16 -55.97
N ALA A 247 28.74 -13.21 -56.80
CA ALA A 247 27.43 -12.58 -56.71
C ALA A 247 26.27 -13.39 -57.36
N GLU A 248 26.42 -14.67 -57.70
CA GLU A 248 25.41 -15.37 -58.54
C GLU A 248 24.85 -16.70 -58.00
N GLU A 249 25.12 -17.11 -56.75
CA GLU A 249 24.54 -18.35 -56.20
C GLU A 249 23.80 -18.16 -54.85
N PRO A 250 22.77 -18.99 -54.55
CA PRO A 250 21.90 -18.83 -53.37
C PRO A 250 22.69 -18.95 -52.05
N PRO A 251 22.17 -18.47 -50.90
CA PRO A 251 22.96 -18.31 -49.68
C PRO A 251 23.41 -19.69 -49.18
N ARG A 252 24.66 -20.04 -49.47
CA ARG A 252 25.32 -21.21 -48.89
C ARG A 252 25.74 -20.85 -47.47
N GLU A 253 25.65 -21.81 -46.56
CA GLU A 253 26.14 -21.66 -45.19
C GLU A 253 27.56 -21.08 -45.18
N VAL A 254 27.75 -19.97 -44.46
CA VAL A 254 29.08 -19.39 -44.22
C VAL A 254 29.81 -20.29 -43.25
N LYS A 255 30.66 -21.17 -43.76
CA LYS A 255 31.53 -22.02 -42.95
C LYS A 255 32.81 -21.26 -42.62
N PHE A 256 33.12 -21.13 -41.35
CA PHE A 256 34.36 -20.58 -40.85
C PHE A 256 34.97 -21.53 -39.81
N VAL A 257 36.30 -21.53 -39.70
CA VAL A 257 37.04 -22.39 -38.79
C VAL A 257 37.84 -21.52 -37.85
N VAL A 258 37.84 -21.90 -36.57
CA VAL A 258 38.61 -21.23 -35.52
C VAL A 258 39.43 -22.28 -34.81
N HIS A 259 40.74 -22.07 -34.75
CA HIS A 259 41.64 -22.91 -33.95
C HIS A 259 41.75 -22.32 -32.55
N ALA A 260 41.38 -23.11 -31.56
CA ALA A 260 41.57 -22.82 -30.14
C ALA A 260 42.64 -23.77 -29.58
N SER A 261 43.46 -23.28 -28.65
CA SER A 261 44.38 -24.15 -27.89
C SER A 261 43.61 -25.10 -26.96
N GLN A 262 44.27 -26.14 -26.46
CA GLN A 262 43.63 -27.11 -25.57
C GLN A 262 43.17 -26.47 -24.25
N GLU A 263 43.90 -25.47 -23.75
CA GLU A 263 43.55 -24.64 -22.59
C GLU A 263 42.34 -23.71 -22.87
N GLU A 264 42.25 -23.18 -24.10
CA GLU A 264 41.13 -22.36 -24.57
C GLU A 264 39.84 -23.17 -24.77
N ALA A 265 39.95 -24.47 -25.08
CA ALA A 265 38.83 -25.38 -25.36
C ALA A 265 38.30 -26.12 -24.13
N ILE A 266 39.16 -26.40 -23.13
CA ILE A 266 38.77 -27.15 -21.92
C ILE A 266 38.02 -26.27 -20.92
N GLY A 267 38.27 -24.95 -20.92
CA GLY A 267 37.63 -24.00 -20.01
C GLY A 267 37.79 -24.47 -18.57
N ASP A 268 38.95 -24.24 -17.96
CA ASP A 268 39.28 -24.73 -16.62
C ASP A 268 38.07 -24.73 -15.70
N GLY A 269 37.68 -25.95 -15.31
CA GLY A 269 36.48 -26.20 -14.55
C GLY A 269 36.43 -25.35 -13.29
N LEU A 270 35.22 -24.87 -12.99
CA LEU A 270 34.80 -24.47 -11.66
C LEU A 270 35.41 -25.44 -10.63
N SER A 271 36.48 -25.00 -9.97
CA SER A 271 36.96 -25.61 -8.74
C SER A 271 36.41 -24.76 -7.60
N ALA A 272 35.28 -25.26 -7.07
CA ALA A 272 34.63 -24.99 -5.78
C ALA A 272 34.41 -23.52 -5.36
#